data_AF-A0A1F3SXT4-F1
#
_entry.id   AF-A0A1F3SXT4-F1
#
_cell.length_a   1.000
_cell.length_b   1.000
_cell.length_c   1.000
_cell.angle_alpha   90.00
_cell.angle_beta   90.00
_cell.angle_gamma   90.00
#
_symmetry.space_group_name_H-M   'P 1'
#
loop_
_entity.id
_entity.type
_entity.pdbx_description
1 polymer ?
#
loop_
_entity_poly.entity_id
_entity_poly.type
_entity_poly.pdbx_seq_one_letter_code
_entity_poly.pdbx_strand_id
1 'polypeptide(L)'
;MEGDRFISGDQVDRKLFVACLIHDTDQIGERFLKRTQQALAEPAPEVLSEQQKVQRRKYMLESSHYLTVDTPAANFRVHNAIANALELYCNLKRKWYLGEKVLFELMKEQDPEAYRIFSDAMKPESSRQHKSNLFQFIGKIP
;
A
#
# COMPACT_ATOMS: atom_id res chain seq x y z
N MET A 1 2.48 -20.36 -22.09
CA MET A 1 1.93 -20.53 -20.74
C MET A 1 3.10 -20.52 -19.78
N GLU A 2 3.59 -19.32 -19.47
CA GLU A 2 4.66 -19.13 -18.50
C GLU A 2 4.06 -19.13 -17.11
N GLY A 3 4.59 -20.02 -16.27
CA GLY A 3 4.09 -20.29 -14.94
C GLY A 3 4.13 -19.06 -14.05
N ASP A 4 3.00 -18.83 -13.40
CA ASP A 4 2.88 -18.00 -12.21
C ASP A 4 4.00 -18.35 -11.23
N ARG A 5 5.01 -17.47 -11.12
CA ARG A 5 5.92 -17.48 -9.98
C ARG A 5 5.14 -16.96 -8.79
N PHE A 6 4.38 -17.86 -8.18
CA PHE A 6 3.89 -17.70 -6.83
C PHE A 6 5.10 -17.47 -5.92
N ILE A 7 5.26 -16.24 -5.44
CA ILE A 7 6.04 -16.01 -4.25
C ILE A 7 5.17 -16.48 -3.09
N SER A 8 5.44 -17.71 -2.65
CA SER A 8 5.03 -18.19 -1.33
C SER A 8 5.53 -17.20 -0.26
N GLY A 9 4.88 -17.19 0.91
CA GLY A 9 5.25 -16.34 2.06
C GLY A 9 6.70 -16.45 2.55
N ASP A 10 7.54 -17.26 1.91
CA ASP A 10 8.98 -17.41 2.17
C ASP A 10 9.87 -16.31 1.56
N GLN A 11 9.36 -15.47 0.62
CA GLN A 11 10.12 -14.32 0.08
C GLN A 11 9.48 -12.96 0.35
N VAL A 12 8.94 -12.75 1.55
CA VAL A 12 9.07 -11.41 2.12
C VAL A 12 10.58 -11.22 2.29
N ASP A 13 11.18 -10.44 1.39
CA ASP A 13 12.62 -10.21 1.35
C ASP A 13 13.10 -9.89 2.77
N ARG A 14 13.84 -10.83 3.38
CA ARG A 14 14.25 -10.84 4.80
C ARG A 14 15.07 -9.62 5.20
N LYS A 15 15.31 -8.70 4.28
CA LYS A 15 16.07 -7.45 4.45
C LYS A 15 15.27 -6.32 5.09
N LEU A 16 13.94 -6.38 5.07
CA LEU A 16 13.12 -5.21 5.44
C LEU A 16 12.81 -5.08 6.95
N PHE A 17 12.94 -6.17 7.73
CA PHE A 17 12.78 -6.13 9.19
C PHE A 17 13.82 -7.03 9.88
N VAL A 18 15.08 -6.59 9.93
CA VAL A 18 16.08 -7.18 10.82
C VAL A 18 16.01 -6.45 12.15
N ALA A 19 15.05 -6.84 13.00
CA ALA A 19 15.03 -6.38 14.38
C ALA A 19 16.02 -7.20 15.21
N CYS A 20 16.88 -6.52 15.97
CA CYS A 20 17.86 -7.15 16.86
C CYS A 20 17.48 -6.84 18.31
N LEU A 21 17.42 -7.88 19.15
CA LEU A 21 17.23 -7.70 20.59
C LEU A 21 18.53 -7.19 21.20
N ILE A 22 18.49 -5.97 21.74
CA ILE A 22 19.64 -5.38 22.44
C ILE A 22 19.66 -5.82 23.90
N HIS A 23 18.47 -5.95 24.52
CA HIS A 23 18.30 -6.39 25.90
C HIS A 23 16.87 -6.94 26.12
N ASP A 24 16.73 -8.11 26.74
CA ASP A 24 15.41 -8.72 27.01
C ASP A 24 15.49 -9.73 28.17
N THR A 25 15.35 -9.25 29.41
CA THR A 25 15.45 -10.09 30.62
C THR A 25 14.24 -11.00 30.82
N ASP A 26 13.06 -10.56 30.39
CA ASP A 26 11.78 -11.25 30.65
C ASP A 26 11.22 -11.98 29.41
N GLN A 27 12.05 -12.13 28.37
CA GLN A 27 11.73 -12.73 27.07
C GLN A 27 10.50 -12.08 26.38
N ILE A 28 10.21 -10.82 26.69
CA ILE A 28 9.08 -10.08 26.12
C ILE A 28 9.39 -9.74 24.67
N GLY A 29 10.60 -9.25 24.41
CA GLY A 29 11.08 -8.89 23.08
C GLY A 29 11.16 -10.12 22.17
N GLU A 30 11.68 -11.24 22.66
CA GLU A 30 11.75 -12.49 21.91
C GLU A 30 10.37 -13.00 21.52
N ARG A 31 9.43 -13.05 22.48
CA ARG A 31 8.04 -13.48 22.20
C ARG A 31 7.36 -12.53 21.22
N PHE A 32 7.59 -11.23 21.34
CA PHE A 32 7.05 -10.24 20.41
C PHE A 32 7.61 -10.45 19.00
N LEU A 33 8.93 -10.50 18.83
CA LEU A 33 9.58 -10.70 17.54
C LEU A 33 9.12 -11.99 16.86
N LYS A 34 9.05 -13.08 17.61
CA LYS A 34 8.56 -14.37 17.08
C LYS A 34 7.12 -14.26 16.58
N ARG A 35 6.23 -13.63 17.35
CA ARG A 35 4.83 -13.41 16.93
C ARG A 35 4.72 -12.50 15.71
N THR A 36 5.51 -11.43 15.65
CA THR A 36 5.53 -10.52 14.49
C THR A 36 6.04 -11.22 13.24
N GLN A 37 7.12 -12.00 13.34
CA GLN A 37 7.66 -12.78 12.22
C GLN A 37 6.65 -13.82 11.74
N GLN A 38 5.97 -14.51 12.66
CA GLN A 38 4.90 -15.46 12.33
C GLN A 38 3.75 -14.77 11.60
N ALA A 39 3.25 -13.64 12.12
CA ALA A 39 2.17 -12.89 11.49
C ALA A 39 2.54 -12.37 10.09
N LEU A 40 3.78 -11.93 9.89
CA LEU A 40 4.26 -11.46 8.59
C LEU A 40 4.51 -12.59 7.58
N ALA A 41 4.75 -13.82 8.03
CA ALA A 41 4.87 -15.01 7.17
C ALA A 41 3.51 -15.51 6.68
N GLU A 42 2.43 -15.19 7.39
CA GLU A 42 1.07 -15.48 6.96
C GLU A 42 0.59 -14.45 5.92
N PRO A 43 -0.32 -14.84 4.99
CA PRO A 43 -0.98 -13.90 4.10
C PRO A 43 -1.66 -12.77 4.90
N ALA A 44 -1.68 -11.55 4.37
CA ALA A 44 -2.24 -10.40 5.08
C ALA A 44 -3.69 -10.69 5.54
N PRO A 45 -3.99 -10.60 6.85
CA PRO A 45 -5.23 -11.07 7.45
C PRO A 45 -6.41 -10.13 7.17
N GLU A 46 -6.15 -8.86 6.88
CA GLU A 46 -7.19 -7.88 6.59
C GLU A 46 -7.56 -7.92 5.10
N VAL A 47 -8.27 -8.98 4.70
CA VAL A 47 -8.99 -8.95 3.44
C VAL A 47 -10.22 -8.09 3.67
N LEU A 48 -10.16 -6.82 3.26
CA LEU A 48 -11.33 -5.93 3.24
C LEU A 48 -12.52 -6.70 2.65
N SER A 49 -13.67 -6.65 3.32
CA SER A 49 -14.91 -7.19 2.76
C SER A 49 -15.22 -6.48 1.44
N GLU A 50 -15.98 -7.12 0.54
CA GLU A 50 -16.35 -6.48 -0.73
C GLU A 50 -17.06 -5.14 -0.51
N GLN A 51 -17.88 -5.04 0.53
CA GLN A 51 -18.51 -3.77 0.92
C GLN A 51 -17.48 -2.71 1.33
N GLN A 52 -16.46 -3.08 2.11
CA GLN A 52 -15.38 -2.16 2.50
C GLN A 52 -14.54 -1.73 1.29
N LYS A 53 -14.24 -2.65 0.36
CA LYS A 53 -13.55 -2.33 -0.90
C LYS A 53 -14.36 -1.32 -1.71
N VAL A 54 -15.67 -1.56 -1.89
CA VAL A 54 -16.56 -0.64 -2.60
C VAL A 54 -16.60 0.73 -1.92
N GLN A 55 -16.71 0.78 -0.59
CA GLN A 55 -16.74 2.04 0.14
C GLN A 55 -15.43 2.82 0.01
N ARG A 56 -14.27 2.16 0.11
CA ARG A 56 -12.97 2.82 -0.07
C ARG A 56 -12.75 3.28 -1.51
N ARG A 57 -13.18 2.51 -2.52
CA ARG A 57 -13.16 2.95 -3.93
C ARG A 57 -14.07 4.15 -4.16
N LYS A 58 -15.27 4.15 -3.57
CA LYS A 58 -16.20 5.28 -3.62
C LYS A 58 -15.56 6.55 -3.06
N TYR A 59 -14.88 6.44 -1.92
CA TYR A 59 -14.14 7.56 -1.34
C TYR A 59 -13.02 8.09 -2.28
N MET A 60 -12.32 7.22 -3.02
CA MET A 60 -11.36 7.66 -4.06
C MET A 60 -12.05 8.43 -5.19
N LEU A 61 -13.22 7.95 -5.65
CA LEU A 61 -13.98 8.60 -6.70
C LEU A 61 -14.52 9.96 -6.24
N GLU A 62 -15.07 10.06 -5.03
CA GLU A 62 -15.49 11.33 -4.43
C GLU A 62 -14.30 12.29 -4.29
N SER A 63 -13.13 11.76 -3.95
CA SER A 63 -11.91 12.56 -3.83
C SER A 63 -11.43 13.15 -5.16
N SER A 64 -11.79 12.51 -6.29
CA SER A 64 -11.47 13.01 -7.63
C SER A 64 -12.16 14.33 -7.96
N HIS A 65 -13.31 14.62 -7.35
CA HIS A 65 -14.02 15.90 -7.54
C HIS A 65 -13.16 17.09 -7.07
N TYR A 66 -12.45 16.91 -5.95
CA TYR A 66 -11.59 17.96 -5.38
C TYR A 66 -10.36 18.27 -6.24
N LEU A 67 -10.02 17.43 -7.22
CA LEU A 67 -8.93 17.73 -8.15
C LEU A 67 -9.19 19.00 -8.99
N THR A 68 -10.46 19.41 -9.08
CA THR A 68 -10.89 20.60 -9.83
C THR A 68 -10.95 21.88 -8.99
N VAL A 69 -10.83 21.75 -7.67
CA VAL A 69 -11.06 22.84 -6.71
C VAL A 69 -9.72 23.29 -6.14
N ASP A 70 -9.32 24.53 -6.43
CA ASP A 70 -8.07 25.10 -5.92
C ASP A 70 -8.28 25.77 -4.56
N THR A 71 -8.37 24.96 -3.51
CA THR A 71 -8.41 25.43 -2.12
C THR A 71 -7.49 24.58 -1.25
N PRO A 72 -6.91 25.13 -0.17
CA PRO A 72 -6.07 24.34 0.74
C PRO A 72 -6.77 23.08 1.27
N ALA A 73 -8.06 23.17 1.59
CA ALA A 73 -8.86 22.05 2.06
C ALA A 73 -9.05 20.96 0.99
N ALA A 74 -9.28 21.34 -0.27
CA ALA A 74 -9.37 20.40 -1.38
C ALA A 74 -8.02 19.72 -1.64
N ASN A 75 -6.92 20.48 -1.63
CA ASN A 75 -5.57 19.97 -1.79
C ASN A 75 -5.21 18.97 -0.68
N PHE A 76 -5.56 19.26 0.58
CA PHE A 76 -5.40 18.34 1.70
C PHE A 76 -6.21 17.05 1.52
N ARG A 77 -7.47 17.14 1.10
CA ARG A 77 -8.32 15.97 0.84
C ARG A 77 -7.74 15.08 -0.26
N VAL A 78 -7.23 15.67 -1.33
CA VAL A 78 -6.56 14.94 -2.43
C VAL A 78 -5.30 14.24 -1.92
N HIS A 79 -4.48 14.91 -1.11
CA HIS A 79 -3.30 14.30 -0.51
C HIS A 79 -3.65 13.08 0.35
N ASN A 80 -4.65 13.21 1.24
CA ASN A 80 -5.13 12.10 2.06
C ASN A 80 -5.70 10.95 1.22
N ALA A 81 -6.38 11.26 0.11
CA ALA A 81 -6.88 10.24 -0.79
C ALA A 81 -5.75 9.45 -1.45
N ILE A 82 -4.66 10.12 -1.85
CA ILE A 82 -3.47 9.46 -2.41
C ILE A 82 -2.79 8.57 -1.35
N ALA A 83 -2.68 9.03 -0.11
CA ALA A 83 -2.15 8.21 0.98
C ALA A 83 -3.01 6.95 1.22
N ASN A 84 -4.33 7.12 1.32
CA ASN A 84 -5.28 6.01 1.47
C ASN A 84 -5.26 5.04 0.28
N ALA A 85 -4.91 5.50 -0.92
CA ALA A 85 -4.77 4.66 -2.10
C ALA A 85 -3.61 3.65 -1.96
N LEU A 86 -2.52 3.99 -1.24
CA LEU A 86 -1.41 3.06 -1.00
C LEU A 86 -1.84 1.88 -0.12
N GLU A 87 -2.54 2.17 0.97
CA GLU A 87 -3.07 1.12 1.84
C GLU A 87 -4.10 0.26 1.10
N LEU A 88 -5.02 0.89 0.34
CA LEU A 88 -6.01 0.16 -0.43
C LEU A 88 -5.35 -0.73 -1.49
N TYR A 89 -4.29 -0.25 -2.16
CA TYR A 89 -3.51 -1.05 -3.10
C TYR A 89 -2.97 -2.33 -2.45
N CYS A 90 -2.36 -2.23 -1.27
CA CYS A 90 -1.87 -3.40 -0.53
C CYS A 90 -3.01 -4.37 -0.20
N ASN A 91 -4.13 -3.86 0.30
CA ASN A 91 -5.31 -4.66 0.62
C ASN A 91 -5.86 -5.40 -0.62
N LEU A 92 -6.00 -4.71 -1.75
CA LEU A 92 -6.50 -5.32 -3.00
C LEU A 92 -5.54 -6.38 -3.54
N LYS A 93 -4.23 -6.19 -3.36
CA LYS A 93 -3.19 -7.18 -3.72
C LYS A 93 -2.96 -8.26 -2.65
N ARG A 94 -3.73 -8.25 -1.55
CA ARG A 94 -3.58 -9.16 -0.39
C ARG A 94 -2.16 -9.15 0.21
N LYS A 95 -1.55 -7.96 0.27
CA LYS A 95 -0.23 -7.71 0.85
C LYS A 95 -0.35 -6.87 2.12
N TRP A 96 0.59 -7.05 3.03
CA TRP A 96 0.73 -6.19 4.20
C TRP A 96 1.12 -4.76 3.77
N TYR A 97 0.52 -3.75 4.40
CA TYR A 97 1.03 -2.39 4.30
C TYR A 97 2.18 -2.21 5.31
N LEU A 98 3.41 -2.18 4.82
CA LEU A 98 4.64 -2.08 5.63
C LEU A 98 5.19 -0.65 5.69
N GLY A 99 4.37 0.34 5.37
CA GLY A 99 4.77 1.73 5.20
C GLY A 99 5.22 2.07 3.79
N GLU A 100 5.24 3.36 3.48
CA GLU A 100 5.42 3.90 2.14
C GLU A 100 6.79 3.59 1.54
N LYS A 101 7.87 3.71 2.33
CA LYS A 101 9.23 3.43 1.86
C LYS A 101 9.35 2.00 1.33
N VAL A 102 8.93 1.04 2.16
CA VAL A 102 8.96 -0.38 1.85
C VAL A 102 8.08 -0.69 0.64
N LEU A 103 6.88 -0.13 0.63
CA LEU A 103 5.93 -0.34 -0.46
C LEU A 103 6.48 0.16 -1.80
N PHE A 104 7.12 1.32 -1.85
CA PHE A 104 7.68 1.85 -3.10
C PHE A 104 8.88 1.05 -3.60
N GLU A 105 9.75 0.58 -2.72
CA GLU A 105 10.84 -0.34 -3.09
C GLU A 105 10.27 -1.63 -3.69
N LEU A 106 9.29 -2.25 -3.04
CA LEU A 106 8.63 -3.46 -3.51
C LEU A 106 7.86 -3.25 -4.83
N MET A 107 7.12 -2.13 -4.97
CA MET A 107 6.42 -1.79 -6.20
C MET A 107 7.41 -1.63 -7.36
N LYS A 108 8.54 -0.95 -7.14
CA LYS A 108 9.54 -0.72 -8.19
C LYS A 108 10.05 -2.03 -8.81
N GLU A 109 10.17 -3.08 -8.00
CA GLU A 109 10.67 -4.38 -8.44
C GLU A 109 9.56 -5.31 -8.96
N GLN A 110 8.40 -5.32 -8.31
CA GLN A 110 7.35 -6.33 -8.52
C GLN A 110 6.14 -5.82 -9.32
N ASP A 111 5.86 -4.53 -9.29
CA ASP A 111 4.76 -3.89 -10.03
C ASP A 111 5.20 -2.48 -10.53
N PRO A 112 6.09 -2.43 -11.54
CA PRO A 112 6.65 -1.15 -12.02
C PRO A 112 5.58 -0.19 -12.57
N GLU A 113 4.45 -0.72 -13.04
CA GLU A 113 3.31 0.09 -13.46
C GLU A 113 2.69 0.82 -12.28
N ALA A 114 2.36 0.11 -11.18
CA ALA A 114 1.86 0.71 -9.96
C ALA A 114 2.85 1.76 -9.44
N TYR A 115 4.14 1.42 -9.37
CA TYR A 115 5.20 2.35 -8.96
C TYR A 115 5.15 3.65 -9.76
N ARG A 116 5.11 3.56 -11.09
CA ARG A 116 5.07 4.73 -11.98
C ARG A 116 3.82 5.57 -11.74
N ILE A 117 2.65 4.95 -11.67
CA ILE A 117 1.36 5.65 -11.49
C ILE A 117 1.34 6.41 -10.16
N PHE A 118 1.76 5.77 -9.07
CA PHE A 118 1.85 6.42 -7.77
C PHE A 118 2.90 7.54 -7.75
N SER A 119 4.09 7.28 -8.31
CA SER A 119 5.16 8.27 -8.40
C SER A 119 4.73 9.52 -9.18
N ASP A 120 4.09 9.35 -10.33
CA ASP A 120 3.59 10.45 -11.14
C ASP A 120 2.51 11.27 -10.41
N ALA A 121 1.65 10.60 -9.63
CA ALA A 121 0.58 11.24 -8.86
C ALA A 121 1.09 12.06 -7.65
N MET A 122 2.22 11.71 -7.05
CA MET A 122 2.76 12.37 -5.84
C MET A 122 3.87 13.40 -6.09
N LYS A 123 4.37 13.53 -7.33
CA LYS A 123 5.35 14.58 -7.65
C LYS A 123 4.83 15.96 -7.22
N PRO A 124 5.70 16.88 -6.78
CA PRO A 124 5.30 18.25 -6.42
C PRO A 124 4.46 18.92 -7.52
N GLU A 125 4.91 18.77 -8.77
CA GLU A 125 4.23 19.31 -9.97
C GLU A 125 3.26 18.30 -10.61
N SER A 126 2.70 17.38 -9.81
CA SER A 126 1.78 16.36 -10.31
C SER A 126 0.50 16.99 -10.85
N SER A 127 0.29 16.78 -12.15
CA SER A 127 -0.91 17.23 -12.85
C SER A 127 -2.18 16.57 -12.30
N ARG A 128 -3.32 17.23 -12.50
CA ARG A 128 -4.64 16.66 -12.26
C ARG A 128 -4.81 15.29 -12.94
N GLN A 129 -4.27 15.14 -14.15
CA GLN A 129 -4.38 13.91 -14.91
C GLN A 129 -3.65 12.75 -14.23
N HIS A 130 -2.45 12.99 -13.69
CA HIS A 130 -1.71 11.93 -12.98
C HIS A 130 -2.47 11.44 -11.75
N LYS A 131 -3.05 12.37 -10.97
CA LYS A 131 -3.86 12.03 -9.78
C LYS A 131 -5.14 11.29 -10.17
N SER A 132 -5.80 11.70 -11.25
CA SER A 132 -6.97 10.99 -11.79
C SER A 132 -6.62 9.57 -12.27
N ASN A 133 -5.49 9.41 -12.96
CA ASN A 133 -5.01 8.11 -13.42
C ASN A 133 -4.79 7.16 -12.24
N LEU A 134 -4.25 7.65 -11.11
CA LEU A 134 -4.12 6.84 -9.90
C LEU A 134 -5.46 6.33 -9.38
N PHE A 135 -6.46 7.21 -9.24
CA PHE A 135 -7.78 6.79 -8.73
C PHE A 135 -8.47 5.80 -9.67
N GLN A 136 -8.31 5.96 -10.99
CA GLN A 136 -8.81 5.00 -11.97
C GLN A 136 -8.07 3.66 -11.90
N PHE A 137 -6.75 3.69 -11.73
CA PHE A 137 -5.93 2.48 -11.59
C PHE A 137 -6.39 1.65 -10.40
N ILE A 138 -6.52 2.26 -9.22
CA ILE A 138 -7.05 1.61 -8.02
C ILE A 138 -8.45 1.05 -8.25
N GLY A 139 -9.29 1.81 -8.96
CA GLY A 139 -10.65 1.38 -9.33
C GLY A 139 -10.71 0.12 -10.21
N LYS A 140 -9.63 -0.24 -10.91
CA LYS A 140 -9.55 -1.39 -11.83
C LYS A 140 -8.92 -2.65 -11.24
N ILE A 141 -8.19 -2.54 -10.13
CA ILE A 141 -7.61 -3.72 -9.45
C ILE A 141 -8.78 -4.58 -8.94
N PRO A 142 -8.82 -5.90 -9.17
CA PRO A 142 -9.91 -6.75 -8.66
C PRO A 142 -9.99 -6.78 -7.13
#